data_AF-A0A1F6PUD6-F1
#
_entry.id   AF-A0A1F6PUD6-F1
#
_cell.length_a   1.000
_cell.length_b   1.000
_cell.length_c   1.000
_cell.angle_alpha   90.00
_cell.angle_beta   90.00
_cell.angle_gamma   90.00
#
_symmetry.space_group_name_H-M   'P 1'
#
loop_
_entity.id
_entity.type
_entity.pdbx_description
1 polymer ?
#
loop_
_entity_poly.entity_id
_entity_poly.type
_entity_poly.pdbx_seq_one_letter_code
_entity_poly.pdbx_strand_id
1 'polypeptide(L)'
;MGLVSGIIRLQTLKEMELDLEYKIQTLSQTKMQLASQSFELVTIGTDLDPESPEVKQLEQRRQKLQLMEKKIDAEVLKHQNMLKMAEAEIESAQKIVDNSIKRSFSYG
;
A
#
# COMPACT_ATOMS: atom_id res chain seq x y z
N MET A 1 -12.95 9.13 -32.02
CA MET A 1 -12.86 8.00 -31.07
C MET A 1 -11.67 8.08 -30.11
N GLY A 2 -10.53 8.72 -30.45
CA GLY A 2 -9.33 8.74 -29.60
C GLY A 2 -9.45 9.50 -28.27
N LEU A 3 -10.14 10.66 -28.23
CA LEU A 3 -10.24 11.48 -27.02
C LEU A 3 -11.10 10.82 -25.92
N VAL A 4 -12.30 10.38 -26.26
CA VAL A 4 -13.23 9.76 -25.29
C VAL A 4 -12.64 8.47 -24.72
N SER A 5 -12.02 7.64 -25.56
CA SER A 5 -11.31 6.43 -25.10
C SER A 5 -10.14 6.77 -24.18
N GLY A 6 -9.41 7.85 -24.45
CA GLY A 6 -8.31 8.33 -23.61
C GLY A 6 -8.79 8.83 -22.25
N ILE A 7 -9.90 9.58 -22.22
CA ILE A 7 -10.54 10.06 -20.98
C ILE A 7 -11.01 8.88 -20.13
N ILE A 8 -11.69 7.89 -20.73
CA ILE A 8 -12.14 6.68 -20.01
C ILE A 8 -10.94 5.93 -19.44
N ARG A 9 -9.87 5.74 -20.22
CA ARG A 9 -8.64 5.07 -19.73
C ARG A 9 -8.04 5.83 -18.56
N LEU A 10 -7.91 7.15 -18.66
CA LEU A 10 -7.38 8.00 -17.59
C LEU A 10 -8.22 7.87 -16.32
N GLN A 11 -9.55 7.85 -16.43
CA GLN A 11 -10.44 7.66 -15.29
C GLN A 11 -10.22 6.29 -14.62
N THR A 12 -10.17 5.21 -15.41
CA THR A 12 -9.92 3.86 -14.85
C THR A 12 -8.56 3.73 -14.16
N LEU A 13 -7.54 4.44 -14.67
CA LEU A 13 -6.21 4.43 -14.05
C LEU A 13 -6.18 5.22 -12.74
N LYS A 14 -6.89 6.36 -12.67
CA LYS A 14 -7.04 7.13 -11.43
C LYS A 14 -7.84 6.39 -10.36
N GLU A 15 -8.88 5.65 -10.75
CA GLU A 15 -9.60 4.76 -9.81
C GLU A 15 -8.66 3.69 -9.25
N MET A 16 -7.81 3.09 -10.09
CA MET A 16 -6.79 2.12 -9.66
C MET A 16 -5.74 2.75 -8.73
N GLU A 17 -5.28 3.97 -9.03
CA GLU A 17 -4.35 4.74 -8.18
C GLU A 17 -4.93 4.91 -6.76
N LEU A 18 -6.17 5.41 -6.66
CA LEU A 18 -6.86 5.60 -5.39
C LEU A 18 -7.03 4.29 -4.60
N ASP A 19 -7.38 3.20 -5.28
CA ASP A 19 -7.51 1.87 -4.65
C ASP A 19 -6.17 1.37 -4.09
N LEU A 20 -5.07 1.62 -4.82
CA LEU A 20 -3.72 1.24 -4.39
C LEU A 20 -3.26 2.07 -3.18
N GLU A 21 -3.47 3.39 -3.22
CA GLU A 21 -3.19 4.28 -2.09
C GLU A 21 -3.97 3.88 -0.84
N TYR A 22 -5.28 3.61 -0.99
CA TYR A 22 -6.13 3.14 0.10
C TYR A 22 -5.59 1.85 0.72
N LYS A 23 -5.23 0.86 -0.11
CA LYS A 23 -4.64 -0.40 0.37
C LYS A 23 -3.32 -0.19 1.11
N ILE A 24 -2.43 0.66 0.60
CA ILE A 24 -1.17 1.01 1.27
C ILE A 24 -1.45 1.62 2.66
N GLN A 25 -2.43 2.53 2.75
CA GLN A 25 -2.81 3.16 4.00
C GLN A 25 -3.36 2.15 5.01
N THR A 26 -4.28 1.27 4.58
CA THR A 26 -4.84 0.23 5.44
C THR A 26 -3.75 -0.72 5.94
N LEU A 27 -2.87 -1.21 5.06
CA LEU A 27 -1.76 -2.09 5.44
C LEU A 27 -0.82 -1.41 6.45
N SER A 28 -0.54 -0.13 6.25
CA SER A 28 0.30 0.67 7.17
C SER A 28 -0.35 0.82 8.54
N GLN A 29 -1.67 1.03 8.60
CA GLN A 29 -2.42 1.07 9.85
C GLN A 29 -2.40 -0.30 10.55
N THR A 30 -2.62 -1.39 9.82
CA THR A 30 -2.53 -2.75 10.37
C THR A 30 -1.14 -3.02 10.93
N LYS A 31 -0.07 -2.62 10.24
CA LYS A 31 1.31 -2.73 10.75
C LYS A 31 1.48 -2.00 12.07
N MET A 32 0.99 -0.76 12.18
CA MET A 32 1.07 0.03 13.41
C MET A 32 0.33 -0.65 14.57
N GLN A 33 -0.83 -1.26 14.31
CA GLN A 33 -1.57 -2.03 15.31
C GLN A 33 -0.80 -3.28 15.77
N LEU A 34 -0.18 -4.03 14.85
CA LEU A 34 0.65 -5.19 15.21
C LEU A 34 1.88 -4.79 16.03
N ALA A 35 2.51 -3.66 15.71
CA ALA A 35 3.63 -3.14 16.47
C ALA A 35 3.23 -2.78 17.91
N SER A 36 2.06 -2.16 18.09
CA SER A 36 1.49 -1.88 19.42
C SER A 36 1.26 -3.18 20.21
N GLN A 37 0.66 -4.20 19.58
CA GLN A 37 0.46 -5.50 20.22
C GLN A 37 1.79 -6.16 20.59
N SER A 38 2.80 -6.07 19.73
CA SER A 38 4.12 -6.60 20.03
C SER A 38 4.77 -5.87 21.21
N PHE A 39 4.57 -4.56 21.33
CA PHE A 39 5.07 -3.77 22.46
C PHE A 39 4.38 -4.17 23.77
N GLU A 40 3.05 -4.32 23.75
CA GLU A 40 2.27 -4.79 24.91
C GLU A 40 2.76 -6.16 25.41
N LEU A 41 3.05 -7.10 24.50
CA LEU A 41 3.60 -8.41 24.90
C LEU A 41 4.97 -8.31 25.58
N VAL A 42 5.81 -7.36 25.15
CA VAL A 42 7.11 -7.11 25.80
C VAL A 42 6.90 -6.57 27.21
N THR A 43 5.98 -5.61 27.39
CA THR A 43 5.63 -5.06 28.71
C THR A 43 5.04 -6.11 29.64
N ILE A 44 4.20 -7.02 29.15
CA ILE A 44 3.67 -8.13 29.97
C ILE A 44 4.79 -9.10 30.35
N GLY A 45 5.75 -9.33 29.45
CA GLY A 45 6.88 -10.24 29.69
C GLY A 45 7.91 -9.71 30.69
N THR A 46 8.04 -8.40 30.89
CA THR A 46 9.05 -7.82 31.79
C THR A 46 8.82 -8.13 33.27
N ASP A 47 7.56 -8.39 33.67
CA ASP A 47 7.19 -8.67 35.06
C ASP A 47 7.18 -10.18 35.40
N LEU A 48 7.47 -11.04 34.42
CA LEU A 48 7.43 -12.49 34.56
C LEU A 48 8.82 -13.11 34.70
N ASP A 49 8.89 -14.29 35.34
CA ASP A 49 10.13 -15.08 35.38
C ASP A 49 10.55 -15.47 33.95
N PRO A 50 11.77 -15.13 33.50
CA PRO A 50 12.27 -15.44 32.15
C PRO A 50 12.18 -16.91 31.75
N GLU A 51 12.25 -17.84 32.70
CA GLU A 51 12.18 -19.28 32.41
C GLU A 51 10.76 -19.86 32.47
N SER A 52 9.78 -19.03 32.83
CA SER A 52 8.39 -19.43 32.93
C SER A 52 7.83 -19.91 31.58
N PRO A 53 6.94 -20.92 31.58
CA PRO A 53 6.21 -21.33 30.38
C PRO A 53 5.48 -20.16 29.69
N GLU A 54 5.00 -19.18 30.46
CA GLU A 54 4.29 -17.99 30.01
C GLU A 54 5.19 -17.10 29.15
N VAL A 55 6.42 -16.81 29.59
CA VAL A 55 7.39 -16.01 28.80
C VAL A 55 7.74 -16.71 27.50
N LYS A 56 7.89 -18.04 27.51
CA LYS A 56 8.15 -18.83 26.29
C LYS A 56 6.99 -18.73 25.29
N GLN A 57 5.74 -18.71 25.76
CA GLN A 57 4.56 -18.51 24.90
C GLN A 57 4.48 -17.08 24.35
N LEU A 58 4.77 -16.08 25.17
CA LEU A 58 4.82 -14.67 24.75
C LEU A 58 5.87 -14.45 23.66
N GLU A 59 7.04 -15.06 23.82
CA GLU A 59 8.13 -14.99 22.84
C GLU A 59 7.75 -15.63 21.50
N GLN A 60 7.10 -16.80 21.51
CA GLN A 60 6.57 -17.43 20.30
C GLN A 60 5.52 -16.55 19.61
N ARG A 61 4.65 -15.88 20.38
CA ARG A 61 3.64 -14.97 19.84
C ARG A 61 4.30 -13.73 19.22
N ARG A 62 5.33 -13.18 19.86
CA ARG A 62 6.14 -12.06 19.35
C ARG A 62 6.79 -12.42 18.01
N GLN A 63 7.41 -13.60 17.91
CA GLN A 63 8.03 -14.07 16.66
C GLN A 63 7.00 -14.21 15.53
N LYS A 64 5.79 -14.71 15.82
CA LYS A 64 4.70 -14.77 14.83
C LYS A 64 4.27 -13.38 14.37
N LEU A 65 4.14 -12.41 15.28
CA LEU A 65 3.81 -11.02 14.94
C LEU A 65 4.89 -10.38 14.05
N GLN A 66 6.17 -10.57 14.38
CA GLN A 66 7.27 -10.08 13.54
C GLN A 66 7.27 -10.68 12.13
N LEU A 67 6.92 -11.96 11.99
CA LEU A 67 6.76 -12.59 10.67
C LEU A 67 5.58 -11.98 9.89
N MET A 68 4.49 -11.64 10.57
CA MET A 68 3.35 -10.96 9.95
C MET A 68 3.72 -9.54 9.51
N GLU A 69 4.44 -8.78 10.33
CA GLU A 69 4.93 -7.44 9.97
C GLU A 69 5.80 -7.48 8.71
N LYS A 70 6.74 -8.43 8.63
CA LYS A 70 7.57 -8.60 7.43
C LYS A 70 6.75 -8.90 6.17
N LYS A 71 5.67 -9.66 6.30
CA LYS A 71 4.75 -9.93 5.16
C LYS A 71 4.01 -8.66 4.75
N ILE A 72 3.49 -7.90 5.72
CA ILE A 72 2.84 -6.63 5.45
C ILE A 72 3.81 -5.66 4.76
N ASP A 73 5.06 -5.59 5.20
CA ASP A 73 6.08 -4.75 4.54
C ASP A 73 6.33 -5.14 3.09
N ALA A 74 6.41 -6.45 2.81
CA ALA A 74 6.52 -6.94 1.44
C ALA A 74 5.28 -6.57 0.59
N GLU A 75 4.08 -6.65 1.17
CA GLU A 75 2.84 -6.26 0.49
C GLU A 75 2.76 -4.74 0.26
N VAL A 76 3.13 -3.92 1.23
CA VAL A 76 3.21 -2.47 1.07
C VAL A 76 4.16 -2.11 -0.07
N LEU A 77 5.36 -2.71 -0.09
CA LEU A 77 6.33 -2.47 -1.16
C LEU A 77 5.79 -2.87 -2.54
N LYS A 78 5.08 -4.01 -2.62
CA LYS A 78 4.43 -4.46 -3.85
C LYS A 78 3.40 -3.44 -4.35
N HIS A 79 2.52 -2.97 -3.47
CA HIS A 79 1.49 -1.98 -3.85
C HIS A 79 2.10 -0.63 -4.19
N GLN A 80 3.16 -0.19 -3.49
CA GLN A 80 3.91 1.02 -3.84
C GLN A 80 4.55 0.93 -5.23
N ASN A 81 5.08 -0.24 -5.61
CA ASN A 81 5.62 -0.44 -6.94
C ASN A 81 4.51 -0.41 -8.01
N MET A 82 3.36 -1.01 -7.74
CA MET A 82 2.20 -0.93 -8.63
C MET A 82 1.69 0.50 -8.78
N LEU A 83 1.67 1.27 -7.68
CA LEU A 83 1.27 2.67 -7.68
C LEU A 83 2.18 3.50 -8.59
N LYS A 84 3.50 3.37 -8.46
CA LYS A 84 4.48 4.03 -9.34
C LYS A 84 4.27 3.71 -10.82
N MET A 85 3.89 2.46 -11.14
CA MET A 85 3.59 2.08 -12.53
C MET A 85 2.28 2.72 -13.01
N ALA A 86 1.25 2.74 -12.17
CA ALA A 86 -0.03 3.38 -12.49
C ALA A 86 0.14 4.89 -12.69
N GLU A 87 0.87 5.58 -11.81
CA GLU A 87 1.21 7.00 -11.93
C GLU A 87 1.92 7.30 -13.26
N ALA A 88 2.92 6.49 -13.64
CA ALA A 88 3.60 6.65 -14.91
C ALA A 88 2.67 6.43 -16.12
N GLU A 89 1.73 5.48 -16.03
CA GLU A 89 0.73 5.26 -17.07
C GLU A 89 -0.29 6.41 -17.15
N ILE A 90 -0.72 6.95 -16.01
CA ILE A 90 -1.59 8.14 -15.93
C ILE A 90 -0.92 9.32 -16.60
N GLU A 91 0.36 9.58 -16.32
CA GLU A 91 1.11 10.67 -16.94
C GLU A 91 1.18 10.50 -18.47
N SER A 92 1.41 9.28 -18.94
CA SER A 92 1.40 8.95 -20.37
C SER A 92 0.02 9.15 -21.01
N ALA A 93 -1.03 8.62 -20.38
CA ALA A 93 -2.41 8.76 -20.85
C ALA A 93 -2.85 10.23 -20.88
N GLN A 94 -2.46 11.02 -19.88
CA GLN A 94 -2.73 12.46 -19.83
C GLN A 94 -2.09 13.18 -21.03
N LYS A 95 -0.82 12.88 -21.36
CA LYS A 95 -0.16 13.46 -22.54
C LYS A 95 -0.89 13.11 -23.84
N ILE A 96 -1.43 11.90 -23.97
CA ILE A 96 -2.21 11.48 -25.15
C ILE A 96 -3.52 12.27 -25.24
N VAL A 97 -4.23 12.43 -24.12
CA VAL A 97 -5.44 13.25 -24.04
C VAL A 97 -5.13 14.69 -24.41
N ASP A 98 -4.11 15.31 -23.81
CA ASP A 98 -3.73 16.69 -24.07
C ASP A 98 -3.34 16.93 -25.53
N ASN A 99 -2.57 16.02 -26.12
CA ASN A 99 -2.21 16.09 -27.54
C ASN A 99 -3.44 15.92 -28.45
N SER A 100 -4.39 15.07 -28.07
CA SER A 100 -5.65 14.88 -28.79
C SER A 100 -6.53 16.12 -28.71
N ILE A 101 -6.59 16.78 -27.55
CA ILE A 101 -7.27 18.08 -27.36
C ILE A 101 -6.61 19.13 -28.25
N LYS A 102 -5.30 19.31 -28.18
CA LYS A 102 -4.56 20.29 -29.01
C LYS A 102 -4.84 20.11 -30.50
N ARG A 103 -4.83 18.88 -31.00
CA ARG A 103 -5.15 18.58 -32.41
C ARG A 103 -6.62 18.84 -32.76
N SER A 104 -7.54 18.62 -31.82
CA SER A 104 -8.98 18.79 -32.05
C SER A 104 -9.41 20.26 -32.00
N PHE A 105 -8.66 21.11 -31.29
CA PHE A 105 -8.97 22.54 -31.10
C PHE A 105 -7.95 23.49 -31.75
N SER A 106 -6.94 22.95 -32.45
CA SER A 106 -6.12 23.73 -33.38
C SER A 106 -6.92 23.95 -34.66
N TYR A 107 -7.55 25.11 -34.75
CA TYR A 107 -8.01 25.69 -36.02
C TYR A 107 -7.02 26.79 -36.40
N GLY A 108 -6.12 26.52 -37.34
CA GLY A 108 -5.12 27.47 -37.82
C GLY A 108 -3.88 27.59 -36.93
#